data_AF-A0A533B326-F1
#
_entry.id   AF-A0A533B326-F1
#
_cell.length_a   1.000
_cell.length_b   1.000
_cell.length_c   1.000
_cell.angle_alpha   90.00
_cell.angle_beta   90.00
_cell.angle_gamma   90.00
#
_symmetry.space_group_name_H-M   'P 1'
#
loop_
_entity.id
_entity.type
_entity.pdbx_description
1 polymer ?
#
loop_
_entity_poly.entity_id
_entity_poly.type
_entity_poly.pdbx_seq_one_letter_code
_entity_poly.pdbx_strand_id
1 'polypeptide(L)'
;MAQPTDGGYWVTRQATSRLVVMGSGYTGRVLHRTGTSQGWTVHATSRNPLNKLAGIPSEQRLRFDLEQPSTWLNIPAGTDLIWCFPATPLEQVQAFASTLNAPPRRIVVLGSTSAYDALGQSTEYPPPWIDESAPIDLTKLRVQGEEYLRNELGAIVLRVAGIYGPGRNPLDWIRQGRVGPSRKYVNLIHVEDLAEICLTALDHGKPGEAYNVSDGQPHTWDEICATAQHRWGVGATAVKENLSLGKRIGNAKLRARLGYTLKHPDLYEALALIESTDGKQTQDGQNGFPQGPRREGTGGIPSGVR
;
A
#
# COMPACT_ATOMS: atom_id res chain seq x y z
N MET A 1 3.69 44.72 -16.95
CA MET A 1 4.45 43.65 -16.27
C MET A 1 3.73 43.35 -14.98
N ALA A 2 2.97 42.27 -14.93
CA ALA A 2 2.28 41.82 -13.72
C ALA A 2 2.93 40.50 -13.29
N GLN A 3 3.51 40.51 -12.09
CA GLN A 3 4.02 39.32 -11.41
C GLN A 3 2.82 38.47 -10.94
N PRO A 4 2.82 37.14 -11.11
CA PRO A 4 1.84 36.29 -10.47
C PRO A 4 2.23 36.05 -9.00
N THR A 5 1.27 36.23 -8.10
CA THR A 5 1.38 35.90 -6.68
C THR A 5 1.17 34.40 -6.48
N ASP A 6 2.24 33.69 -6.10
CA ASP A 6 2.18 32.31 -5.60
C ASP A 6 1.46 32.27 -4.25
N GLY A 7 0.17 31.95 -4.28
CA GLY A 7 -0.66 31.68 -3.12
C GLY A 7 -0.67 30.18 -2.78
N GLY A 8 0.46 29.64 -2.34
CA GLY A 8 0.53 28.32 -1.74
C GLY A 8 -0.14 28.33 -0.37
N TYR A 9 -1.42 27.95 -0.29
CA TYR A 9 -2.12 27.76 0.97
C TYR A 9 -1.66 26.45 1.63
N TRP A 10 -0.52 26.51 2.33
CA TRP A 10 -0.22 25.50 3.35
C TRP A 10 -1.08 25.82 4.57
N VAL A 11 -2.11 25.03 4.83
CA VAL A 11 -2.76 25.05 6.15
C VAL A 11 -1.72 24.55 7.14
N THR A 12 -1.07 25.47 7.85
CA THR A 12 -0.16 25.14 8.96
C THR A 12 -0.96 24.40 10.03
N ARG A 13 -0.88 23.07 10.03
CA ARG A 13 -1.41 22.24 11.11
C ARG A 13 -0.69 22.63 12.41
N GLN A 14 -1.43 22.75 13.51
CA GLN A 14 -0.82 22.91 14.84
C GLN A 14 0.13 21.74 15.09
N ALA A 15 1.25 22.01 15.77
CA ALA A 15 2.37 21.09 16.05
C ALA A 15 2.02 19.83 16.90
N THR A 16 0.76 19.41 16.92
CA THR A 16 0.20 18.41 17.84
C THR A 16 -0.80 17.44 17.19
N SER A 17 -0.97 17.43 15.85
CA SER A 17 -1.82 16.43 15.19
C SER A 17 -1.29 15.01 15.48
N ARG A 18 -2.07 14.24 16.24
CA ARG A 18 -1.77 12.86 16.62
C ARG A 18 -2.36 11.91 15.58
N LEU A 19 -1.49 11.13 14.96
CA LEU A 19 -1.84 10.08 14.00
C LEU A 19 -1.52 8.72 14.59
N VAL A 20 -2.40 7.76 14.39
CA VAL A 20 -2.12 6.34 14.62
C VAL A 20 -2.14 5.59 13.30
N VAL A 21 -0.99 5.03 12.92
CA VAL A 21 -0.84 4.12 11.78
C VAL A 21 -1.10 2.70 12.28
N MET A 22 -2.28 2.18 11.96
CA MET A 22 -2.68 0.84 12.33
C MET A 22 -2.11 -0.18 11.33
N GLY A 23 -1.07 -0.91 11.76
CA GLY A 23 -0.35 -1.89 10.94
C GLY A 23 0.96 -1.37 10.36
N SER A 24 2.07 -1.70 11.01
CA SER A 24 3.43 -1.25 10.64
C SER A 24 4.12 -2.17 9.61
N GLY A 25 3.37 -2.56 8.59
CA GLY A 25 3.87 -3.33 7.45
C GLY A 25 4.75 -2.49 6.52
N TYR A 26 4.82 -2.87 5.25
CA TYR A 26 5.59 -2.14 4.25
C TYR A 26 5.16 -0.67 4.14
N THR A 27 3.88 -0.42 3.82
CA THR A 27 3.32 0.93 3.72
C THR A 27 3.34 1.67 5.06
N GLY A 28 2.99 0.99 6.16
CA GLY A 28 2.93 1.60 7.49
C GLY A 28 4.27 2.19 7.97
N ARG A 29 5.40 1.56 7.59
CA ARG A 29 6.74 2.11 7.91
C ARG A 29 7.07 3.37 7.10
N VAL A 30 6.71 3.38 5.81
CA VAL A 30 6.89 4.58 4.97
C VAL A 30 6.00 5.71 5.48
N LEU A 31 4.74 5.42 5.82
CA LEU A 31 3.80 6.35 6.45
C LEU A 31 4.34 6.94 7.75
N HIS A 32 4.88 6.12 8.65
CA HIS A 32 5.46 6.59 9.91
C HIS A 32 6.59 7.60 9.65
N ARG A 33 7.53 7.26 8.77
CA ARG A 33 8.63 8.15 8.38
C ARG A 33 8.14 9.44 7.73
N THR A 34 7.27 9.33 6.73
CA THR A 34 6.73 10.48 5.99
C THR A 34 5.94 11.40 6.92
N GLY A 35 5.01 10.86 7.71
CA GLY A 35 4.23 11.65 8.67
C GLY A 35 5.12 12.35 9.70
N THR A 36 6.11 11.63 10.26
CA THR A 36 7.07 12.23 11.21
C THR A 36 7.85 13.38 10.58
N SER A 37 8.33 13.24 9.34
CA SER A 37 9.02 14.32 8.63
C SER A 37 8.14 15.54 8.33
N GLN A 38 6.81 15.36 8.30
CA GLN A 38 5.82 16.43 8.11
C GLN A 38 5.32 17.01 9.44
N GLY A 39 5.93 16.64 10.58
CA GLY A 39 5.60 17.19 11.89
C GLY A 39 4.44 16.51 12.61
N TRP A 40 3.94 15.37 12.11
CA TRP A 40 2.94 14.58 12.82
C TRP A 40 3.55 13.87 14.03
N THR A 41 2.80 13.79 15.14
CA THR A 41 3.11 12.83 16.20
C THR A 41 2.52 11.48 15.81
N VAL A 42 3.34 10.61 15.20
CA VAL A 42 2.89 9.33 14.65
C VAL A 42 3.12 8.19 15.63
N HIS A 43 2.04 7.55 16.06
CA HIS A 43 2.08 6.26 16.74
C HIS A 43 1.92 5.14 15.72
N ALA A 44 2.61 4.04 15.94
CA ALA A 44 2.60 2.88 15.05
C ALA A 44 2.14 1.65 15.81
N THR A 45 1.29 0.85 15.18
CA THR A 45 0.75 -0.35 15.84
C THR A 45 1.31 -1.66 15.27
N SER A 46 1.38 -2.67 16.13
CA SER A 46 1.74 -4.05 15.79
C SER A 46 1.14 -5.03 16.80
N ARG A 47 0.92 -6.28 16.37
CA ARG A 47 0.60 -7.40 17.29
C ARG A 47 1.77 -7.76 18.21
N ASN A 48 2.99 -7.48 17.77
CA ASN A 48 4.23 -7.64 18.53
C ASN A 48 5.09 -6.37 18.38
N PRO A 49 4.81 -5.31 19.16
CA PRO A 49 5.47 -4.02 18.99
C PRO A 49 6.96 -4.05 19.39
N LEU A 50 7.34 -4.87 20.39
CA LEU A 50 8.73 -4.98 20.84
C LEU A 50 9.67 -5.40 19.70
N ASN A 51 9.26 -6.40 18.91
CA ASN A 51 10.09 -6.92 17.83
C ASN A 51 9.91 -6.16 16.52
N LYS A 52 8.67 -5.77 16.19
CA LYS A 52 8.35 -5.20 14.87
C LYS A 52 8.53 -3.70 14.78
N LEU A 53 8.62 -2.99 15.90
CA LEU A 53 8.74 -1.53 15.96
C LEU A 53 10.02 -1.07 16.66
N ALA A 54 11.06 -1.91 16.69
CA ALA A 54 12.32 -1.61 17.39
C ALA A 54 12.98 -0.30 16.95
N GLY A 55 12.78 0.13 15.70
CA GLY A 55 13.28 1.40 15.16
C GLY A 55 12.39 2.63 15.40
N ILE A 56 11.26 2.48 16.08
CA ILE A 56 10.33 3.58 16.44
C ILE A 56 10.53 3.92 17.92
N PRO A 57 10.48 5.17 18.38
CA PRO A 57 10.57 5.51 19.81
C PRO A 57 9.53 4.75 20.66
N SER A 58 9.89 4.29 21.86
CA SER A 58 9.06 3.40 22.70
C SER A 58 7.65 3.93 22.99
N GLU A 59 7.54 5.23 23.21
CA GLU A 59 6.33 5.99 23.49
C GLU A 59 5.38 6.07 22.29
N GLN A 60 5.88 5.81 21.08
CA GLN A 60 5.09 5.76 19.85
C GLN A 60 4.68 4.33 19.46
N ARG A 61 5.10 3.30 20.22
CA ARG A 61 4.80 1.89 19.93
C ARG A 61 3.53 1.45 20.63
N LEU A 62 2.51 1.08 19.87
CA LEU A 62 1.25 0.58 20.42
C LEU A 62 1.05 -0.90 20.08
N ARG A 63 0.60 -1.69 21.06
CA ARG A 63 0.08 -3.04 20.78
C ARG A 63 -1.35 -2.91 20.27
N PHE A 64 -1.61 -3.45 19.09
CA PHE A 64 -2.96 -3.54 18.54
C PHE A 64 -3.12 -4.87 17.80
N ASP A 65 -4.21 -5.56 18.09
CA ASP A 65 -4.68 -6.73 17.38
C ASP A 65 -6.20 -6.64 17.24
N LEU A 66 -6.69 -6.63 15.99
CA LEU A 66 -8.13 -6.53 15.74
C LEU A 66 -8.87 -7.73 16.35
N GLU A 67 -8.22 -8.89 16.47
CA GLU A 67 -8.81 -10.09 17.05
C GLU A 67 -8.65 -10.17 18.58
N GLN A 68 -7.97 -9.21 19.23
CA GLN A 68 -7.83 -9.16 20.69
C GLN A 68 -8.44 -7.86 21.26
N PRO A 69 -9.71 -7.87 21.69
CA PRO A 69 -10.42 -6.69 22.20
C PRO A 69 -9.72 -5.95 23.34
N SER A 70 -8.97 -6.67 24.18
CA SER A 70 -8.17 -6.09 25.26
C SER A 70 -7.08 -5.12 24.79
N THR A 71 -6.75 -5.11 23.49
CA THR A 71 -5.75 -4.22 22.90
C THR A 71 -6.33 -2.96 22.26
N TRP A 72 -7.65 -2.89 22.05
CA TRP A 72 -8.28 -1.81 21.28
C TRP A 72 -8.17 -0.45 21.96
N LEU A 73 -8.26 -0.41 23.29
CA LEU A 73 -8.12 0.81 24.09
C LEU A 73 -6.70 1.38 24.13
N ASN A 74 -5.71 0.69 23.54
CA ASN A 74 -4.37 1.25 23.36
C ASN A 74 -4.33 2.35 22.29
N ILE A 75 -5.37 2.46 21.45
CA ILE A 75 -5.51 3.54 20.47
C ILE A 75 -6.00 4.80 21.21
N PRO A 76 -5.23 5.90 21.25
CA PRO A 76 -5.65 7.10 21.98
C PRO A 76 -6.88 7.74 21.34
N ALA A 77 -7.81 8.20 22.18
CA ALA A 77 -9.00 8.93 21.74
C ALA A 77 -8.65 10.23 21.00
N GLY A 78 -9.51 10.65 20.06
CA GLY A 78 -9.37 11.91 19.33
C GLY A 78 -8.19 11.96 18.36
N THR A 79 -7.63 10.82 17.98
CA THR A 79 -6.55 10.71 16.99
C THR A 79 -7.09 10.52 15.57
N ASP A 80 -6.27 10.89 14.58
CA ASP A 80 -6.47 10.50 13.20
C ASP A 80 -5.99 9.05 13.01
N LEU A 81 -6.70 8.24 12.23
CA LEU A 81 -6.37 6.83 12.00
C LEU A 81 -6.06 6.55 10.53
N ILE A 82 -4.95 5.84 10.27
CA ILE A 82 -4.71 5.20 8.96
C ILE A 82 -4.65 3.69 9.16
N TRP A 83 -5.63 2.98 8.61
CA TRP A 83 -5.78 1.53 8.71
C TRP A 83 -5.10 0.83 7.52
N CYS A 84 -3.95 0.21 7.75
CA CYS A 84 -3.05 -0.30 6.70
C CYS A 84 -3.14 -1.81 6.41
N PHE A 85 -3.98 -2.55 7.14
CA PHE A 85 -4.22 -3.97 6.93
C PHE A 85 -5.70 -4.23 6.57
N PRO A 86 -6.05 -5.40 6.02
CA PRO A 86 -7.44 -5.69 5.64
C PRO A 86 -8.41 -5.49 6.81
N ALA A 87 -9.50 -4.74 6.59
CA ALA A 87 -10.56 -4.56 7.57
C ALA A 87 -11.45 -5.81 7.59
N THR A 88 -11.02 -6.86 8.27
CA THR A 88 -11.71 -8.15 8.32
C THR A 88 -11.23 -8.95 9.55
N PRO A 89 -12.07 -9.84 10.14
CA PRO A 89 -13.48 -10.11 9.84
C PRO A 89 -14.42 -8.95 10.18
N LEU A 90 -15.61 -8.90 9.56
CA LEU A 90 -16.57 -7.80 9.70
C LEU A 90 -17.03 -7.61 11.15
N GLU A 91 -17.33 -8.70 11.87
CA GLU A 91 -17.78 -8.65 13.26
C GLU A 91 -16.77 -7.90 14.16
N GLN A 92 -15.48 -8.13 13.98
CA GLN A 92 -14.42 -7.50 14.78
C GLN A 92 -14.18 -6.06 14.34
N VAL A 93 -14.38 -5.75 13.05
CA VAL A 93 -14.41 -4.35 12.58
C VAL A 93 -15.55 -3.58 13.25
N GLN A 94 -16.75 -4.16 13.30
CA GLN A 94 -17.94 -3.57 13.93
C GLN A 94 -17.75 -3.40 15.44
N ALA A 95 -17.24 -4.45 16.11
CA ALA A 95 -16.99 -4.42 17.54
C ALA A 95 -15.91 -3.38 17.89
N PHE A 96 -14.81 -3.32 17.15
CA PHE A 96 -13.77 -2.30 17.34
C PHE A 96 -14.32 -0.89 17.09
N ALA A 97 -15.05 -0.68 15.99
CA ALA A 97 -15.69 0.60 15.69
C ALA A 97 -16.62 1.07 16.82
N SER A 98 -17.36 0.14 17.44
CA SER A 98 -18.23 0.44 18.59
C SER A 98 -17.46 0.84 19.85
N THR A 99 -16.16 0.53 19.97
CA THR A 99 -15.32 0.96 21.10
C THR A 99 -14.70 2.34 20.93
N LEU A 100 -14.82 2.94 19.74
CA LEU A 100 -14.42 4.31 19.48
C LEU A 100 -15.47 5.27 20.09
N ASN A 101 -15.54 5.28 21.43
CA ASN A 101 -16.52 6.04 22.24
C ASN A 101 -16.52 7.56 21.99
N ALA A 102 -15.50 8.07 21.30
CA ALA A 102 -15.52 9.35 20.60
C ALA A 102 -15.07 9.07 19.16
N PRO A 103 -15.77 9.60 18.14
CA PRO A 103 -15.40 9.34 16.77
C PRO A 103 -13.95 9.81 16.55
N PRO A 104 -13.07 8.98 15.96
CA PRO A 104 -11.76 9.46 15.51
C PRO A 104 -11.97 10.68 14.61
N ARG A 105 -11.05 11.64 14.67
CA ARG A 105 -11.19 12.90 13.93
C ARG A 105 -11.33 12.63 12.44
N ARG A 106 -10.53 11.68 11.93
CA ARG A 106 -10.52 11.20 10.55
C ARG A 106 -10.09 9.74 10.51
N ILE A 107 -10.69 8.95 9.63
CA ILE A 107 -10.28 7.57 9.35
C ILE A 107 -9.96 7.44 7.86
N VAL A 108 -8.77 6.97 7.55
CA VAL A 108 -8.39 6.51 6.21
C VAL A 108 -8.17 5.00 6.27
N VAL A 109 -8.76 4.25 5.34
CA VAL A 109 -8.67 2.79 5.27
C VAL A 109 -8.04 2.38 3.94
N LEU A 110 -7.00 1.54 3.99
CA LEU A 110 -6.38 0.98 2.80
C LEU A 110 -7.18 -0.23 2.29
N GLY A 111 -8.06 0.05 1.33
CA GLY A 111 -8.70 -0.93 0.49
C GLY A 111 -7.79 -1.44 -0.63
N SER A 112 -8.38 -2.15 -1.58
CA SER A 112 -7.67 -2.71 -2.74
C SER A 112 -8.54 -2.58 -3.98
N THR A 113 -7.91 -2.32 -5.11
CA THR A 113 -8.55 -2.38 -6.43
C THR A 113 -9.10 -3.77 -6.75
N SER A 114 -8.73 -4.83 -6.02
CA SER A 114 -9.42 -6.13 -6.07
C SER A 114 -10.90 -6.06 -5.68
N ALA A 115 -11.37 -4.97 -5.06
CA ALA A 115 -12.80 -4.71 -4.88
C ALA A 115 -13.57 -4.74 -6.22
N TYR A 116 -12.91 -4.46 -7.35
CA TYR A 116 -13.53 -4.47 -8.67
C TYR A 116 -13.56 -5.84 -9.36
N ASP A 117 -13.21 -6.94 -8.67
CA ASP A 117 -13.25 -8.28 -9.28
C ASP A 117 -14.67 -8.88 -9.31
N ALA A 118 -15.71 -8.04 -9.29
CA ALA A 118 -17.11 -8.47 -9.31
C ALA A 118 -17.42 -9.33 -10.56
N LEU A 119 -18.46 -10.17 -10.45
CA LEU A 119 -18.87 -11.09 -11.52
C LEU A 119 -19.11 -10.34 -12.84
N GLY A 120 -18.63 -10.92 -13.95
CA GLY A 120 -18.81 -10.36 -15.30
C GLY A 120 -17.67 -9.48 -15.80
N GLN A 121 -16.43 -9.70 -15.34
CA GLN A 121 -15.24 -9.00 -15.88
C GLN A 121 -15.26 -9.03 -17.42
N SER A 122 -15.13 -7.84 -18.01
CA SER A 122 -15.18 -7.67 -19.46
C SER A 122 -14.13 -8.55 -20.14
N THR A 123 -14.55 -9.22 -21.21
CA THR A 123 -13.65 -9.94 -22.13
C THR A 123 -13.03 -9.01 -23.19
N GLU A 124 -13.39 -7.72 -23.16
CA GLU A 124 -12.84 -6.70 -24.04
C GLU A 124 -11.34 -6.47 -23.81
N TYR A 125 -10.62 -6.21 -24.91
CA TYR A 125 -9.20 -5.87 -24.87
C TYR A 125 -8.91 -4.60 -25.67
N PRO A 126 -8.29 -3.57 -25.07
CA PRO A 126 -7.89 -3.50 -23.66
C PRO A 126 -9.10 -3.39 -22.71
N PRO A 127 -9.05 -3.92 -21.46
CA PRO A 127 -10.18 -3.86 -20.53
C PRO A 127 -10.66 -2.42 -20.33
N PRO A 128 -11.96 -2.10 -20.22
CA PRO A 128 -12.41 -0.73 -20.04
C PRO A 128 -11.80 -0.07 -18.78
N TRP A 129 -11.73 1.26 -18.78
CA TRP A 129 -11.30 2.02 -17.61
C TRP A 129 -12.31 1.88 -16.47
N ILE A 130 -11.80 1.68 -15.26
CA ILE A 130 -12.57 1.55 -14.03
C ILE A 130 -12.29 2.76 -13.15
N ASP A 131 -13.36 3.44 -12.74
CA ASP A 131 -13.35 4.50 -11.74
C ASP A 131 -14.09 4.07 -10.45
N GLU A 132 -14.32 5.01 -9.54
CA GLU A 132 -14.98 4.73 -8.26
C GLU A 132 -16.48 4.46 -8.38
N SER A 133 -17.12 4.70 -9.53
CA SER A 133 -18.53 4.40 -9.78
C SER A 133 -18.77 2.94 -10.19
N ALA A 134 -17.73 2.23 -10.60
CA ALA A 134 -17.82 0.83 -10.96
C ALA A 134 -18.29 -0.06 -9.79
N PRO A 135 -19.05 -1.14 -10.07
CA PRO A 135 -19.52 -2.05 -9.03
C PRO A 135 -18.36 -2.70 -8.29
N ILE A 136 -18.55 -2.90 -6.99
CA ILE A 136 -17.60 -3.60 -6.12
C ILE A 136 -18.14 -4.97 -5.69
N ASP A 137 -17.23 -5.91 -5.48
CA ASP A 137 -17.50 -7.25 -5.02
C ASP A 137 -17.66 -7.29 -3.49
N LEU A 138 -18.91 -7.13 -3.05
CA LEU A 138 -19.30 -7.21 -1.64
C LEU A 138 -19.23 -8.63 -1.06
N THR A 139 -18.93 -9.66 -1.87
CA THR A 139 -18.71 -11.03 -1.34
C THR A 139 -17.35 -11.15 -0.65
N LYS A 140 -16.43 -10.22 -0.91
CA LYS A 140 -15.10 -10.20 -0.29
C LYS A 140 -15.16 -9.65 1.13
N LEU A 141 -14.72 -10.46 2.09
CA LEU A 141 -14.74 -10.11 3.52
C LEU A 141 -14.06 -8.78 3.86
N ARG A 142 -12.94 -8.44 3.19
CA ARG A 142 -12.25 -7.15 3.38
C ARG A 142 -13.10 -5.97 2.88
N VAL A 143 -13.81 -6.15 1.77
CA VAL A 143 -14.64 -5.10 1.17
C VAL A 143 -15.84 -4.83 2.08
N GLN A 144 -16.42 -5.86 2.69
CA GLN A 144 -17.49 -5.69 3.68
C GLN A 144 -17.07 -4.79 4.85
N GLY A 145 -15.88 -5.03 5.44
CA GLY A 145 -15.37 -4.18 6.52
C GLY A 145 -14.97 -2.78 6.05
N GLU A 146 -14.35 -2.65 4.89
CA GLU A 146 -14.02 -1.35 4.28
C GLU A 146 -15.28 -0.49 4.07
N GLU A 147 -16.34 -1.08 3.52
CA GLU A 147 -17.59 -0.37 3.23
C GLU A 147 -18.43 -0.12 4.48
N TYR A 148 -18.37 -0.99 5.50
CA TYR A 148 -18.93 -0.68 6.82
C TYR A 148 -18.26 0.55 7.44
N LEU A 149 -16.93 0.60 7.47
CA LEU A 149 -16.20 1.77 7.98
C LEU A 149 -16.53 3.03 7.17
N ARG A 150 -16.65 2.91 5.84
CA ARG A 150 -16.99 4.03 4.95
C ARG A 150 -18.39 4.59 5.23
N ASN A 151 -19.39 3.72 5.34
CA ASN A 151 -20.79 4.12 5.47
C ASN A 151 -21.14 4.55 6.90
N GLU A 152 -20.68 3.81 7.91
CA GLU A 152 -21.12 4.02 9.30
C GLU A 152 -20.23 5.01 10.07
N LEU A 153 -18.94 5.11 9.70
CA LEU A 153 -17.98 6.00 10.37
C LEU A 153 -17.47 7.13 9.48
N GLY A 154 -17.98 7.25 8.25
CA GLY A 154 -17.50 8.25 7.30
C GLY A 154 -16.03 8.07 6.94
N ALA A 155 -15.48 6.85 7.05
CA ALA A 155 -14.10 6.59 6.70
C ALA A 155 -13.84 6.87 5.21
N ILE A 156 -12.60 7.24 4.91
CA ILE A 156 -12.14 7.47 3.54
C ILE A 156 -11.44 6.21 3.06
N VAL A 157 -12.01 5.54 2.06
CA VAL A 157 -11.45 4.29 1.54
C VAL A 157 -10.52 4.57 0.37
N LEU A 158 -9.25 4.21 0.52
CA LEU A 158 -8.27 4.26 -0.56
C LEU A 158 -8.17 2.88 -1.20
N ARG A 159 -8.74 2.68 -2.40
CA ARG A 159 -8.67 1.42 -3.15
C ARG A 159 -7.32 1.33 -3.84
N VAL A 160 -6.36 0.69 -3.18
CA VAL A 160 -4.95 0.70 -3.59
C VAL A 160 -4.65 -0.31 -4.70
N ALA A 161 -3.91 0.13 -5.72
CA ALA A 161 -3.32 -0.70 -6.76
C ALA A 161 -2.12 -1.52 -6.24
N GLY A 162 -1.36 -2.17 -7.13
CA GLY A 162 -0.15 -2.89 -6.73
C GLY A 162 0.91 -1.94 -6.17
N ILE A 163 1.38 -2.17 -4.94
CA ILE A 163 2.33 -1.26 -4.29
C ILE A 163 3.74 -1.69 -4.64
N TYR A 164 4.52 -0.77 -5.22
CA TYR A 164 5.94 -0.96 -5.50
C TYR A 164 6.82 0.10 -4.82
N GLY A 165 8.14 -0.07 -4.88
CA GLY A 165 9.13 0.83 -4.31
C GLY A 165 10.32 0.07 -3.75
N PRO A 166 11.23 0.73 -3.00
CA PRO A 166 12.38 0.07 -2.38
C PRO A 166 11.98 -1.17 -1.57
N GLY A 167 12.56 -2.34 -1.88
CA GLY A 167 12.22 -3.63 -1.24
C GLY A 167 10.94 -4.31 -1.77
N ARG A 168 10.22 -3.70 -2.71
CA ARG A 168 9.13 -4.31 -3.51
C ARG A 168 9.25 -3.87 -4.96
N ASN A 169 10.20 -4.49 -5.66
CA ASN A 169 10.62 -4.09 -6.99
C ASN A 169 10.05 -5.05 -8.08
N PRO A 170 9.25 -4.55 -9.04
CA PRO A 170 8.83 -5.30 -10.22
C PRO A 170 9.96 -6.04 -10.97
N LEU A 171 11.16 -5.46 -11.07
CA LEU A 171 12.30 -6.11 -11.71
C LEU A 171 12.75 -7.35 -10.93
N ASP A 172 12.73 -7.32 -9.60
CA ASP A 172 13.03 -8.50 -8.78
C ASP A 172 12.00 -9.61 -8.96
N TRP A 173 10.73 -9.26 -9.16
CA TRP A 173 9.70 -10.26 -9.41
C TRP A 173 9.94 -10.97 -10.75
N ILE A 174 10.43 -10.24 -11.76
CA ILE A 174 10.83 -10.80 -13.05
C ILE A 174 12.07 -11.70 -12.88
N ARG A 175 13.13 -11.20 -12.23
CA ARG A 175 14.36 -11.96 -11.93
C ARG A 175 14.06 -13.28 -11.22
N GLN A 176 13.08 -13.29 -10.33
CA GLN A 176 12.68 -14.46 -9.53
C GLN A 176 11.66 -15.37 -10.23
N GLY A 177 11.25 -15.06 -11.46
CA GLY A 177 10.24 -15.83 -12.19
C GLY A 177 8.85 -15.81 -11.55
N ARG A 178 8.56 -14.83 -10.68
CA ARG A 178 7.23 -14.66 -10.05
C ARG A 178 6.23 -14.03 -11.00
N VAL A 179 6.73 -13.20 -11.92
CA VAL A 179 5.97 -12.58 -13.00
C VAL A 179 6.75 -12.77 -14.30
N GLY A 180 6.03 -12.79 -15.42
CA GLY A 180 6.61 -12.92 -16.75
C GLY A 180 5.71 -12.28 -17.81
N PRO A 181 6.12 -12.29 -19.08
CA PRO A 181 5.40 -11.67 -20.19
C PRO A 181 3.95 -12.18 -20.25
N SER A 182 3.02 -11.24 -20.28
CA SER A 182 1.60 -11.52 -20.54
C SER A 182 0.88 -10.23 -20.90
N ARG A 183 -0.21 -10.37 -21.67
CA ARG A 183 -1.10 -9.26 -22.04
C ARG A 183 -1.92 -8.70 -20.88
N LYS A 184 -1.75 -9.23 -19.66
CA LYS A 184 -2.47 -8.81 -18.46
C LYS A 184 -2.07 -7.40 -18.05
N TYR A 185 -3.06 -6.52 -17.94
CA TYR A 185 -2.85 -5.19 -17.36
C TYR A 185 -2.61 -5.26 -15.85
N VAL A 186 -1.63 -4.50 -15.40
CA VAL A 186 -1.32 -4.21 -14.01
C VAL A 186 -1.35 -2.71 -13.77
N ASN A 187 -1.71 -2.35 -12.54
CA ASN A 187 -1.79 -0.96 -12.08
C ASN A 187 -0.91 -0.89 -10.86
N LEU A 188 -0.09 0.15 -10.78
CA LEU A 188 0.90 0.29 -9.72
C LEU A 188 0.74 1.63 -9.01
N ILE A 189 1.30 1.72 -7.81
CA ILE A 189 1.51 2.96 -7.09
C ILE A 189 2.80 2.85 -6.28
N HIS A 190 3.63 3.90 -6.34
CA HIS A 190 4.83 3.94 -5.54
C HIS A 190 4.48 4.11 -4.06
N VAL A 191 5.17 3.41 -3.17
CA VAL A 191 4.86 3.40 -1.72
C VAL A 191 4.96 4.79 -1.08
N GLU A 192 5.85 5.65 -1.59
CA GLU A 192 6.00 7.01 -1.10
C GLU A 192 4.81 7.88 -1.51
N ASP A 193 4.33 7.75 -2.75
CA ASP A 193 3.10 8.42 -3.17
C ASP A 193 1.89 7.92 -2.40
N LEU A 194 1.80 6.61 -2.17
CA LEU A 194 0.74 6.06 -1.34
C LEU A 194 0.77 6.66 0.08
N ALA A 195 1.95 6.80 0.68
CA ALA A 195 2.07 7.37 2.02
C ALA A 195 1.59 8.83 2.06
N GLU A 196 2.02 9.64 1.09
CA GLU A 196 1.60 11.04 0.95
C GLU A 196 0.10 11.18 0.67
N ILE A 197 -0.46 10.31 -0.17
CA ILE A 197 -1.90 10.26 -0.46
C ILE A 197 -2.71 9.95 0.80
N CYS A 198 -2.24 9.06 1.67
CA CYS A 198 -2.95 8.78 2.93
C CYS A 198 -3.00 10.00 3.84
N LEU A 199 -1.87 10.71 3.98
CA LEU A 199 -1.81 11.94 4.78
C LEU A 199 -2.69 13.02 4.15
N THR A 200 -2.60 13.23 2.83
CA THR A 200 -3.46 14.16 2.09
C THR A 200 -4.94 13.81 2.23
N ALA A 201 -5.30 12.52 2.27
CA ALA A 201 -6.67 12.08 2.47
C ALA A 201 -7.19 12.41 3.88
N LEU A 202 -6.34 12.38 4.91
CA LEU A 202 -6.73 12.86 6.25
C LEU A 202 -7.11 14.34 6.21
N ASP A 203 -6.41 15.15 5.42
CA ASP A 203 -6.59 16.60 5.32
C ASP A 203 -7.79 16.97 4.44
N HIS A 204 -7.81 16.45 3.21
CA HIS A 204 -8.65 16.94 2.12
C HIS A 204 -9.71 15.94 1.66
N GLY A 205 -9.60 14.67 2.06
CA GLY A 205 -10.57 13.66 1.64
C GLY A 205 -11.98 14.00 2.16
N LYS A 206 -13.01 13.66 1.41
CA LYS A 206 -14.38 13.86 1.87
C LYS A 206 -14.82 12.62 2.67
N PRO A 207 -15.35 12.77 3.89
CA PRO A 207 -15.85 11.65 4.68
C PRO A 207 -16.85 10.79 3.91
N GLY A 208 -16.72 9.46 4.03
CA GLY A 208 -17.57 8.48 3.37
C GLY A 208 -17.29 8.27 1.87
N GLU A 209 -16.25 8.91 1.31
CA GLU A 209 -15.85 8.68 -0.08
C GLU A 209 -14.83 7.55 -0.23
N ALA A 210 -14.78 6.98 -1.44
CA ALA A 210 -13.70 6.13 -1.89
C ALA A 210 -12.87 6.82 -3.00
N TYR A 211 -11.58 6.48 -3.07
CA TYR A 211 -10.65 6.95 -4.11
C TYR A 211 -9.79 5.79 -4.62
N ASN A 212 -9.64 5.69 -5.93
CA ASN A 212 -8.69 4.79 -6.57
C ASN A 212 -7.28 5.34 -6.46
N VAL A 213 -6.36 4.51 -5.97
CA VAL A 213 -4.96 4.89 -5.78
C VAL A 213 -4.09 4.07 -6.73
N SER A 214 -3.74 4.70 -7.84
CA SER A 214 -2.78 4.23 -8.86
C SER A 214 -1.97 5.42 -9.40
N ASP A 215 -0.86 5.13 -10.08
CA ASP A 215 -0.11 6.11 -10.86
C ASP A 215 -0.90 6.65 -12.07
N GLY A 216 -1.98 5.96 -12.45
CA GLY A 216 -2.83 6.32 -13.60
C GLY A 216 -2.26 5.86 -14.94
N GLN A 217 -1.18 5.07 -14.93
CA GLN A 217 -0.55 4.49 -16.11
C GLN A 217 -0.57 2.96 -16.02
N PRO A 218 -1.70 2.31 -16.39
CA PRO A 218 -1.74 0.86 -16.48
C PRO A 218 -0.75 0.35 -17.54
N HIS A 219 0.02 -0.66 -17.18
CA HIS A 219 0.96 -1.34 -18.08
C HIS A 219 0.60 -2.82 -18.19
N THR A 220 0.98 -3.45 -19.29
CA THR A 220 0.97 -4.92 -19.39
C THR A 220 2.28 -5.51 -18.86
N TRP A 221 2.26 -6.77 -18.43
CA TRP A 221 3.52 -7.45 -18.12
C TRP A 221 4.41 -7.63 -19.34
N ASP A 222 3.85 -7.70 -20.55
CA ASP A 222 4.62 -7.67 -21.81
C ASP A 222 5.46 -6.39 -21.92
N GLU A 223 4.85 -5.21 -21.73
CA GLU A 223 5.54 -3.91 -21.77
C GLU A 223 6.62 -3.81 -20.69
N ILE A 224 6.30 -4.20 -19.46
CA ILE A 224 7.24 -4.15 -18.33
C ILE A 224 8.41 -5.11 -18.58
N CYS A 225 8.16 -6.34 -19.03
CA CYS A 225 9.22 -7.32 -19.29
C CYS A 225 10.11 -6.91 -20.48
N ALA A 226 9.52 -6.38 -21.56
CA ALA A 226 10.27 -5.87 -22.70
C ALA A 226 11.18 -4.71 -22.28
N THR A 227 10.66 -3.77 -21.49
CA THR A 227 11.44 -2.64 -20.97
C THR A 227 12.50 -3.11 -19.96
N ALA A 228 12.17 -4.08 -19.10
CA ALA A 228 13.07 -4.71 -18.15
C ALA A 228 14.31 -5.29 -18.84
N GLN A 229 14.09 -6.07 -19.91
CA GLN A 229 15.14 -6.67 -20.72
C GLN A 229 15.96 -5.59 -21.43
N HIS A 230 15.32 -4.58 -22.01
CA HIS A 230 15.98 -3.55 -22.80
C HIS A 230 16.84 -2.60 -21.95
N ARG A 231 16.32 -2.10 -20.82
CA ARG A 231 16.98 -1.08 -19.99
C ARG A 231 17.92 -1.67 -18.93
N TRP A 232 17.60 -2.85 -18.37
CA TRP A 232 18.33 -3.42 -17.23
C TRP A 232 18.88 -4.84 -17.49
N GLY A 233 18.70 -5.40 -18.69
CA GLY A 233 19.13 -6.78 -19.00
C GLY A 233 18.39 -7.85 -18.20
N VAL A 234 17.23 -7.51 -17.63
CA VAL A 234 16.43 -8.42 -16.80
C VAL A 234 15.46 -9.19 -17.70
N GLY A 235 15.79 -10.45 -17.97
CA GLY A 235 14.94 -11.37 -18.72
C GLY A 235 14.03 -12.19 -17.81
N ALA A 236 12.79 -12.40 -18.24
CA ALA A 236 11.89 -13.33 -17.58
C ALA A 236 12.28 -14.78 -17.90
N THR A 237 12.38 -15.64 -16.89
CA THR A 237 12.33 -17.09 -17.09
C THR A 237 10.89 -17.49 -17.39
N ALA A 238 10.65 -18.46 -18.28
CA ALA A 238 9.30 -18.86 -18.70
C ALA A 238 8.29 -18.98 -17.53
N VAL A 239 7.11 -18.35 -17.65
CA VAL A 239 6.05 -18.38 -16.60
C VAL A 239 4.70 -18.77 -17.22
N LYS A 240 3.89 -19.45 -16.40
CA LYS A 240 2.51 -19.92 -16.63
C LYS A 240 1.62 -18.91 -17.37
N GLU A 241 0.80 -19.44 -18.30
CA GLU A 241 -0.31 -18.71 -18.91
C GLU A 241 -1.22 -18.12 -17.82
N ASN A 242 -1.39 -16.79 -17.85
CA ASN A 242 -2.42 -16.10 -17.08
C ASN A 242 -3.48 -15.60 -18.06
N LEU A 243 -4.65 -16.23 -18.05
CA LEU A 243 -5.75 -15.88 -18.96
C LEU A 243 -6.49 -14.60 -18.52
N SER A 244 -6.18 -14.03 -17.35
CA SER A 244 -6.79 -12.78 -16.88
C SER A 244 -6.22 -11.58 -17.63
N LEU A 245 -7.10 -10.77 -18.23
CA LEU A 245 -6.71 -9.52 -18.90
C LEU A 245 -6.36 -8.39 -17.92
N GLY A 246 -6.63 -8.56 -16.62
CA GLY A 246 -6.42 -7.52 -15.61
C GLY A 246 -7.45 -6.39 -15.69
N LYS A 247 -7.08 -5.22 -15.19
CA LYS A 247 -7.94 -4.01 -15.10
C LYS A 247 -7.15 -2.78 -15.50
N ARG A 248 -7.83 -1.71 -15.92
CA ARG A 248 -7.25 -0.36 -16.03
C ARG A 248 -7.93 0.57 -15.02
N ILE A 249 -7.20 1.01 -14.01
CA ILE A 249 -7.72 1.77 -12.87
C ILE A 249 -7.41 3.26 -13.07
N GLY A 250 -8.44 4.08 -13.21
CA GLY A 250 -8.31 5.53 -13.29
C GLY A 250 -8.07 6.17 -11.93
N ASN A 251 -7.34 7.29 -11.90
CA ASN A 251 -7.06 8.08 -10.70
C ASN A 251 -7.58 9.53 -10.77
N ALA A 252 -8.46 9.83 -11.73
CA ALA A 252 -8.93 11.19 -12.01
C ALA A 252 -9.62 11.83 -10.78
N LYS A 253 -10.48 11.09 -10.08
CA LYS A 253 -11.16 11.58 -8.87
C LYS A 253 -10.16 11.92 -7.76
N LEU A 254 -9.17 11.06 -7.53
CA LEU A 254 -8.11 11.30 -6.54
C LEU A 254 -7.38 12.62 -6.84
N ARG A 255 -6.91 12.79 -8.08
CA ARG A 255 -6.18 14.01 -8.49
C ARG A 255 -7.05 15.25 -8.34
N ALA A 256 -8.30 15.20 -8.81
CA ALA A 256 -9.20 16.35 -8.79
C ALA A 256 -9.66 16.74 -7.38
N ARG A 257 -9.88 15.76 -6.48
CA ARG A 257 -10.46 16.01 -5.16
C ARG A 257 -9.45 16.16 -4.05
N LEU A 258 -8.32 15.44 -4.10
CA LEU A 258 -7.25 15.56 -3.12
C LEU A 258 -6.20 16.61 -3.52
N GLY A 259 -6.16 16.99 -4.80
CA GLY A 259 -5.14 17.91 -5.32
C GLY A 259 -3.73 17.32 -5.34
N TYR A 260 -3.60 15.98 -5.26
CA TYR A 260 -2.31 15.32 -5.15
C TYR A 260 -1.63 15.18 -6.53
N THR A 261 -0.35 15.54 -6.60
CA THR A 261 0.53 15.31 -7.75
C THR A 261 1.53 14.22 -7.39
N LEU A 262 1.58 13.17 -8.22
CA LEU A 262 2.47 12.04 -7.99
C LEU A 262 3.94 12.47 -8.09
N LYS A 263 4.74 12.06 -7.11
CA LYS A 263 6.20 12.19 -7.10
C LYS A 263 6.85 11.18 -8.05
N HIS A 264 6.24 10.00 -8.19
CA HIS A 264 6.68 8.92 -9.07
C HIS A 264 5.60 8.61 -10.12
N PRO A 265 5.34 9.53 -11.08
CA PRO A 265 4.28 9.34 -12.08
C PRO A 265 4.66 8.32 -13.16
N ASP A 266 5.94 8.04 -13.35
CA ASP A 266 6.48 7.10 -14.34
C ASP A 266 7.12 5.90 -13.65
N LEU A 267 6.61 4.71 -13.95
CA LEU A 267 7.10 3.46 -13.40
C LEU A 267 8.59 3.24 -13.68
N TYR A 268 9.04 3.47 -14.91
CA TYR A 268 10.38 3.11 -15.34
C TYR A 268 11.44 4.05 -14.77
N GLU A 269 11.14 5.34 -14.62
CA GLU A 269 12.03 6.28 -13.93
C GLU A 269 12.14 5.96 -12.44
N ALA A 270 11.03 5.61 -11.78
CA ALA A 270 11.06 5.16 -10.39
C ALA A 270 11.86 3.86 -10.21
N LEU A 271 11.73 2.90 -11.14
CA LEU A 271 12.54 1.68 -11.15
C LEU A 271 14.03 1.97 -11.36
N ALA A 272 14.38 2.93 -12.23
CA ALA A 272 15.77 3.34 -12.43
C ALA A 272 16.40 3.89 -11.14
N LEU A 273 15.65 4.70 -10.38
CA LEU A 273 16.09 5.21 -9.08
C LEU A 273 16.32 4.08 -8.07
N ILE A 274 15.40 3.12 -7.99
CA ILE A 274 15.52 1.95 -7.10
C ILE A 274 16.79 1.15 -7.44
N GLU A 275 16.97 0.78 -8.70
CA GLU A 275 18.14 0.01 -9.15
C GLU A 275 19.47 0.75 -8.92
N SER A 276 19.49 2.07 -9.09
CA SER A 276 20.68 2.89 -8.83
C SER A 276 21.06 2.94 -7.34
N THR A 277 20.07 2.80 -6.45
CA THR A 277 20.26 2.85 -5.00
C THR A 277 20.69 1.49 -4.45
N ASP A 278 20.09 0.41 -4.96
CA ASP A 278 20.45 -0.96 -4.62
C ASP A 278 21.86 -1.33 -5.14
N GLY A 279 22.26 -0.79 -6.30
CA GLY A 279 23.61 -0.91 -6.85
C GLY A 279 24.69 -0.20 -6.03
N LYS A 280 24.34 0.88 -5.30
CA LYS A 280 25.29 1.58 -4.40
C LYS A 280 25.46 0.85 -3.07
N GLN A 281 24.39 0.28 -2.50
CA GLN A 281 24.49 -0.52 -1.28
C GLN A 281 25.29 -1.81 -1.47
N THR A 282 25.33 -2.37 -2.68
CA THR A 282 26.15 -3.55 -3.01
C THR A 282 27.64 -3.22 -3.22
N GLN A 283 28.00 -1.97 -3.54
CA GLN A 283 29.39 -1.53 -3.63
C GLN A 283 29.97 -1.07 -2.28
N ASP A 284 29.17 -0.42 -1.43
CA ASP A 284 29.62 0.01 -0.09
C ASP A 284 29.64 -1.13 0.95
N GLY A 285 29.10 -2.31 0.62
CA GLY A 285 29.02 -3.49 1.48
C GLY A 285 30.25 -4.42 1.47
N GLN A 286 31.34 -4.09 0.78
CA GLN A 286 32.54 -4.95 0.72
C GLN A 286 33.44 -4.92 1.96
N ASN A 287 33.06 -4.22 3.04
CA ASN A 287 33.74 -4.30 4.33
C ASN A 287 32.84 -4.92 5.41
N GLY A 288 32.83 -6.25 5.43
CA GLY A 288 32.88 -7.07 6.65
C GLY A 288 31.64 -7.19 7.55
N PHE A 289 30.81 -8.22 7.33
CA PHE A 289 30.17 -8.98 8.40
C PHE A 289 30.06 -10.47 8.01
N PRO A 290 30.42 -11.43 8.89
CA PRO A 290 30.45 -12.85 8.53
C PRO A 290 29.04 -13.46 8.51
N GLN A 291 28.72 -14.17 7.43
CA GLN A 291 27.53 -15.01 7.35
C GLN A 291 27.74 -16.29 8.16
N GLY A 292 26.84 -16.56 9.11
CA GLY A 292 26.78 -17.83 9.83
C GLY A 292 26.46 -19.03 8.91
N PRO A 293 26.79 -20.26 9.33
CA PRO A 293 26.91 -21.39 8.42
C PRO A 293 25.56 -21.85 7.85
N ARG A 294 25.56 -22.12 6.54
CA ARG A 294 24.49 -22.82 5.81
C ARG A 294 24.41 -24.26 6.31
N ARG A 295 23.20 -24.73 6.63
CA ARG A 295 22.96 -26.16 6.85
C ARG A 295 22.86 -26.86 5.51
N GLU A 296 23.83 -27.72 5.24
CA GLU A 296 23.78 -28.71 4.18
C GLU A 296 22.70 -29.76 4.48
N GLY A 297 22.00 -30.19 3.44
CA GLY A 297 21.01 -31.25 3.52
C GLY A 297 21.67 -32.62 3.52
N THR A 298 21.10 -33.55 4.29
CA THR A 298 21.32 -34.98 4.12
C THR A 298 19.98 -35.65 3.86
N GLY A 299 19.85 -36.24 2.68
CA GLY A 299 18.71 -37.07 2.29
C GLY A 299 18.68 -38.39 3.05
N GLY A 300 17.51 -39.05 2.98
CA GLY A 300 17.31 -40.39 3.50
C GLY A 300 15.84 -40.78 3.43
N ILE A 301 15.44 -41.37 2.31
CA ILE A 301 14.19 -42.16 2.19
C ILE A 301 14.45 -43.53 2.82
N PRO A 302 13.51 -44.11 3.57
CA PRO A 302 13.42 -45.56 3.64
C PRO A 302 12.12 -46.07 3.01
N SER A 303 12.31 -46.97 2.05
CA SER A 303 11.37 -47.98 1.58
C SER A 303 10.77 -48.79 2.73
N GLY A 304 9.49 -49.14 2.61
CA GLY A 304 8.72 -49.84 3.65
C GLY A 304 8.93 -51.35 3.73
N VAL A 305 8.31 -51.95 4.76
CA VAL A 305 7.90 -53.35 5.02
C VAL A 305 6.99 -53.21 6.27
N ARG A 306 5.79 -53.76 6.46
CA ARG A 306 5.04 -54.92 5.99
C ARG A 306 3.55 -54.65 6.20
#